data_AF-A0A3M0CHC9-F1
#
_entry.id   AF-A0A3M0CHC9-F1
#
_cell.length_a   1.000
_cell.length_b   1.000
_cell.length_c   1.000
_cell.angle_alpha   90.00
_cell.angle_beta   90.00
_cell.angle_gamma   90.00
#
_symmetry.space_group_name_H-M   'P 1'
#
loop_
_entity.id
_entity.type
_entity.pdbx_description
1 polymer ?
#
loop_
_entity_poly.entity_id
_entity_poly.type
_entity_poly.pdbx_seq_one_letter_code
_entity_poly.pdbx_strand_id
1 'polypeptide(L)'
;MNTYFAIAAAFATFNAGLHFFLGGKTIARPLLEATGLPDKVRCVQYFCWHIATLTLILQAVLLGVAAVAPAETGLAIVGTAVAASVGLLGIGMPPFLQIGYGTMPQGWLFVPVTGLGLAGLFL
;
A
#
# COMPACT_ATOMS: atom_id res chain seq x y z
N MET A 1 6.48 -21.41 10.16
CA MET A 1 5.68 -20.27 9.67
C MET A 1 6.01 -19.07 10.55
N ASN A 2 6.39 -17.94 9.96
CA ASN A 2 6.61 -16.69 10.69
C ASN A 2 5.27 -15.96 10.83
N THR A 3 4.74 -15.93 12.06
CA THR A 3 3.42 -15.35 12.36
C THR A 3 3.38 -13.84 12.09
N TYR A 4 4.48 -13.12 12.32
CA TYR A 4 4.53 -11.68 12.05
C TYR A 4 4.38 -11.38 10.56
N PHE A 5 5.11 -12.11 9.70
CA PHE A 5 4.96 -11.98 8.25
C PHE A 5 3.56 -12.39 7.77
N ALA A 6 2.96 -13.41 8.37
CA ALA A 6 1.59 -13.82 8.04
C ALA A 6 0.57 -12.70 8.35
N ILE A 7 0.67 -12.07 9.53
CA ILE A 7 -0.21 -10.96 9.90
C ILE A 7 0.10 -9.74 9.02
N ALA A 8 1.37 -9.44 8.73
CA ALA A 8 1.75 -8.36 7.82
C ALA A 8 1.16 -8.55 6.41
N ALA A 9 1.20 -9.78 5.89
CA ALA A 9 0.58 -10.14 4.61
C ALA A 9 -0.95 -9.97 4.63
N ALA A 10 -1.61 -10.31 5.74
CA ALA A 10 -3.05 -10.08 5.91
C ALA A 10 -3.39 -8.57 5.88
N PHE A 11 -2.64 -7.73 6.59
CA PHE A 11 -2.83 -6.26 6.52
C PHE A 11 -2.52 -5.71 5.13
N ALA A 12 -1.47 -6.18 4.46
CA ALA A 12 -1.17 -5.78 3.09
C ALA A 12 -2.29 -6.17 2.11
N THR A 13 -2.86 -7.36 2.28
CA THR A 13 -4.02 -7.84 1.49
C THR A 13 -5.26 -6.97 1.75
N PHE A 14 -5.52 -6.65 3.02
CA PHE A 14 -6.59 -5.73 3.40
C PHE A 14 -6.41 -4.35 2.76
N ASN A 15 -5.20 -3.80 2.78
CA ASN A 15 -4.87 -2.52 2.14
C ASN A 15 -5.09 -2.57 0.62
N ALA A 16 -4.67 -3.66 -0.05
CA ALA A 16 -4.93 -3.87 -1.47
C ALA A 16 -6.44 -3.91 -1.78
N GLY A 17 -7.22 -4.59 -0.93
CA GLY A 17 -8.68 -4.63 -1.04
C GLY A 17 -9.34 -3.26 -0.83
N LEU A 18 -8.95 -2.52 0.21
CA LEU A 18 -9.44 -1.15 0.45
C LEU A 18 -9.12 -0.23 -0.73
N HIS A 19 -7.88 -0.29 -1.24
CA HIS A 19 -7.47 0.47 -2.41
C HIS A 19 -8.38 0.13 -3.59
N PHE A 20 -8.43 -1.14 -4.00
CA PHE A 20 -9.17 -1.56 -5.18
C PHE A 20 -10.67 -1.26 -5.11
N PHE A 21 -11.35 -1.70 -4.05
CA PHE A 21 -12.81 -1.61 -3.97
C PHE A 21 -13.29 -0.23 -3.49
N LEU A 22 -12.85 0.19 -2.30
CA LEU A 22 -13.34 1.43 -1.71
C LEU A 22 -12.75 2.63 -2.45
N GLY A 23 -11.43 2.65 -2.63
CA GLY A 23 -10.79 3.73 -3.37
C GLY A 23 -11.15 3.71 -4.86
N GLY A 24 -11.48 2.56 -5.45
CA GLY A 24 -12.06 2.50 -6.79
C GLY A 24 -13.35 3.32 -6.89
N LYS A 25 -14.24 3.14 -5.90
CA LYS A 25 -15.52 3.88 -5.80
C LYS A 25 -15.34 5.36 -5.46
N THR A 26 -14.44 5.70 -4.54
CA THR A 26 -14.36 7.05 -3.96
C THR A 26 -13.27 7.93 -4.58
N ILE A 27 -12.29 7.35 -5.28
CA ILE A 27 -11.15 8.08 -5.87
C ILE A 27 -11.08 7.84 -7.39
N ALA A 28 -10.93 6.59 -7.82
CA ALA A 28 -10.63 6.29 -9.23
C ALA A 28 -11.77 6.65 -10.18
N ARG A 29 -13.00 6.26 -9.83
CA ARG A 29 -14.18 6.59 -10.65
C ARG A 29 -14.45 8.11 -10.70
N PRO A 30 -14.49 8.85 -9.56
CA PRO A 30 -14.62 10.31 -9.60
C PRO A 30 -13.52 11.02 -10.41
N LEU A 31 -12.28 10.53 -10.36
CA LEU A 31 -11.17 11.06 -11.17
C LEU A 31 -11.45 10.93 -12.68
N LEU A 32 -12.00 9.80 -13.12
CA LEU A 32 -12.38 9.57 -14.52
C LEU A 32 -13.60 10.40 -14.94
N GLU A 33 -14.54 10.62 -14.03
CA GLU A 33 -15.76 11.40 -14.28
C GLU A 33 -15.52 12.92 -14.26
N ALA A 34 -14.38 13.38 -13.70
CA ALA A 34 -14.08 14.80 -13.56
C ALA A 34 -13.96 15.51 -14.92
N THR A 35 -14.84 16.47 -15.21
CA THR A 35 -14.86 17.19 -16.51
C THR A 35 -13.84 18.32 -16.60
N GLY A 36 -13.28 18.76 -15.47
CA GLY A 36 -12.29 19.85 -15.41
C GLY A 36 -10.85 19.45 -15.71
N LEU A 37 -10.59 18.18 -16.03
CA LEU A 37 -9.23 17.66 -16.27
C LEU A 37 -9.09 17.14 -17.71
N PRO A 38 -7.95 17.41 -18.39
CA PRO A 38 -7.67 16.82 -19.69
C PRO A 38 -7.66 15.28 -19.63
N ASP A 39 -8.14 14.62 -20.70
CA ASP A 39 -8.17 13.16 -20.82
C ASP A 39 -6.82 12.51 -20.51
N LYS A 40 -5.74 13.10 -21.01
CA LYS A 40 -4.37 12.63 -20.76
C LYS A 40 -4.08 12.52 -19.26
N VAL A 41 -4.45 13.52 -18.47
CA VAL A 41 -4.20 13.52 -17.02
C VAL A 41 -5.02 12.43 -16.34
N ARG A 42 -6.32 12.34 -16.65
CA ARG A 42 -7.22 11.34 -16.06
C ARG A 42 -6.80 9.91 -16.38
N CYS A 43 -6.52 9.63 -17.65
CA CYS A 43 -6.15 8.29 -18.12
C CYS A 43 -4.80 7.84 -17.57
N VAL A 44 -3.79 8.72 -17.54
CA VAL A 44 -2.48 8.37 -16.96
C VAL A 44 -2.61 8.12 -15.46
N GLN A 45 -3.36 8.94 -14.73
CA GLN A 45 -3.55 8.72 -13.30
C GLN A 45 -4.38 7.46 -13.00
N TYR A 46 -5.33 7.10 -13.87
CA TYR A 46 -6.05 5.83 -13.79
C TYR A 46 -5.17 4.62 -14.11
N PHE A 47 -4.15 4.77 -14.96
CA PHE A 47 -3.12 3.74 -15.13
C PHE A 47 -2.24 3.62 -13.88
N CYS A 48 -1.77 4.73 -13.30
CA CYS A 48 -1.02 4.74 -12.04
C CYS A 48 -1.80 4.12 -10.89
N TRP A 49 -3.13 4.30 -10.85
CA TRP A 49 -4.03 3.63 -9.92
C TRP A 49 -3.92 2.10 -9.97
N HIS A 50 -3.88 1.51 -11.17
CA HIS A 50 -3.73 0.06 -11.34
C HIS A 50 -2.32 -0.43 -10.98
N ILE A 51 -1.30 0.35 -11.30
CA ILE A 51 0.07 0.06 -10.85
C ILE A 51 0.09 -0.04 -9.33
N ALA A 52 -0.49 0.93 -8.61
CA ALA A 52 -0.58 0.89 -7.16
C ALA A 52 -1.31 -0.37 -6.66
N THR A 53 -2.45 -0.74 -7.26
CA THR A 53 -3.16 -1.99 -6.93
C THR A 53 -2.25 -3.21 -7.04
N LEU A 54 -1.55 -3.36 -8.17
CA LEU A 54 -0.67 -4.49 -8.43
C LEU A 54 0.53 -4.51 -7.48
N THR A 55 1.10 -3.35 -7.16
CA THR A 55 2.19 -3.23 -6.18
C THR A 55 1.74 -3.65 -4.78
N LEU A 56 0.53 -3.30 -4.35
CA LEU A 56 0.00 -3.71 -3.04
C LEU A 56 -0.26 -5.22 -2.98
N ILE A 57 -0.80 -5.79 -4.05
CA ILE A 57 -0.96 -7.26 -4.17
C ILE A 57 0.40 -7.94 -4.11
N LEU A 58 1.39 -7.44 -4.86
CA LEU A 58 2.74 -7.99 -4.84
C LEU A 58 3.35 -7.91 -3.43
N GLN A 59 3.19 -6.80 -2.71
CA GLN A 59 3.65 -6.67 -1.32
C GLN A 59 3.03 -7.74 -0.41
N ALA A 60 1.73 -8.00 -0.54
CA ALA A 60 1.05 -9.05 0.19
C ALA A 60 1.60 -10.45 -0.15
N VAL A 61 1.87 -10.72 -1.42
CA VAL A 61 2.47 -11.98 -1.88
C VAL A 61 3.89 -12.16 -1.33
N LEU A 62 4.74 -11.13 -1.39
CA LEU A 62 6.11 -11.18 -0.87
C LEU A 62 6.15 -11.54 0.62
N LEU A 63 5.33 -10.88 1.43
CA LEU A 63 5.22 -11.14 2.86
C LEU A 63 4.57 -12.52 3.13
N GLY A 64 3.57 -12.91 2.33
CA GLY A 64 2.90 -14.20 2.45
C GLY A 64 3.81 -15.38 2.15
N VAL A 65 4.65 -15.28 1.11
CA VAL A 65 5.65 -16.30 0.78
C VAL A 65 6.70 -16.39 1.89
N ALA A 66 7.23 -15.25 2.34
CA ALA A 66 8.21 -15.23 3.43
C ALA A 66 7.64 -15.80 4.75
N ALA A 67 6.33 -15.71 4.97
CA ALA A 67 5.68 -16.31 6.14
C ALA A 67 5.78 -17.84 6.16
N VAL A 68 5.78 -18.51 5.01
CA VAL A 68 5.79 -19.98 4.90
C VAL A 68 7.12 -20.56 4.44
N ALA A 69 8.02 -19.76 3.85
CA ALA A 69 9.34 -20.16 3.39
C ALA A 69 10.45 -19.38 4.13
N PRO A 70 11.00 -19.90 5.24
CA PRO A 70 12.00 -19.19 6.06
C PRO A 70 13.28 -18.80 5.31
N ALA A 71 13.66 -19.55 4.27
CA ALA A 71 14.80 -19.24 3.43
C ALA A 71 14.64 -17.92 2.64
N GLU A 72 13.41 -17.46 2.45
CA GLU A 72 13.06 -16.30 1.61
C GLU A 72 13.01 -14.98 2.40
N THR A 73 13.92 -14.80 3.36
CA THR A 73 13.97 -13.59 4.19
C THR A 73 14.17 -12.32 3.33
N GLY A 74 14.83 -12.44 2.17
CA GLY A 74 14.96 -11.36 1.20
C GLY A 74 13.61 -10.79 0.72
N LEU A 75 12.59 -11.64 0.54
CA LEU A 75 11.26 -11.19 0.13
C LEU A 75 10.56 -10.40 1.24
N ALA A 76 10.74 -10.80 2.50
CA ALA A 76 10.24 -10.04 3.65
C ALA A 76 10.90 -8.66 3.76
N ILE A 77 12.21 -8.57 3.52
CA ILE A 77 12.94 -7.29 3.51
C ILE A 77 12.35 -6.36 2.45
N VAL A 78 12.18 -6.84 1.21
CA VAL A 78 11.61 -6.04 0.13
C VAL A 78 10.17 -5.62 0.44
N GLY A 79 9.31 -6.56 0.86
CA GLY A 79 7.92 -6.26 1.22
C GLY A 79 7.79 -5.24 2.36
N THR A 80 8.65 -5.34 3.37
CA THR A 80 8.70 -4.40 4.50
C THR A 80 9.22 -3.03 4.07
N ALA A 81 10.24 -2.99 3.20
CA ALA A 81 10.81 -1.74 2.68
C ALA A 81 9.80 -0.99 1.80
N VAL A 82 9.02 -1.68 0.97
CA VAL A 82 7.91 -1.08 0.20
C VAL A 82 6.89 -0.46 1.14
N ALA A 83 6.44 -1.22 2.16
CA ALA A 83 5.46 -0.70 3.13
C ALA A 83 5.99 0.54 3.86
N ALA A 84 7.25 0.51 4.31
CA ALA A 84 7.87 1.65 4.98
C ALA A 84 7.97 2.87 4.06
N SER A 85 8.40 2.68 2.81
CA SER A 85 8.56 3.77 1.84
C SER A 85 7.23 4.43 1.49
N VAL A 86 6.20 3.61 1.21
CA VAL A 86 4.85 4.11 0.90
C VAL A 86 4.21 4.75 2.13
N GLY A 87 4.39 4.17 3.32
CA GLY A 87 3.91 4.74 4.58
C GLY A 87 4.53 6.11 4.87
N LEU A 88 5.85 6.23 4.76
CA LEU A 88 6.57 7.50 4.93
C LEU A 88 6.09 8.55 3.93
N LEU A 89 5.98 8.18 2.65
CA LEU A 89 5.46 9.08 1.62
C LEU A 89 4.02 9.52 1.95
N GLY A 90 3.13 8.58 2.25
CA GLY A 90 1.73 8.85 2.52
C GLY A 90 1.49 9.66 3.80
N ILE A 91 2.32 9.50 4.82
CA ILE A 91 2.25 10.30 6.07
C ILE A 91 2.88 11.69 5.86
N GLY A 92 3.91 11.79 5.02
CA GLY A 92 4.60 13.06 4.73
C GLY A 92 3.84 13.97 3.76
N MET A 93 3.05 13.43 2.83
CA MET A 93 2.35 14.25 1.83
C MET A 93 1.31 15.21 2.42
N PRO A 94 0.44 14.86 3.39
CA PRO A 94 -0.55 15.79 3.91
C PRO A 94 0.02 17.11 4.44
N PRO A 95 1.03 17.14 5.34
CA PRO A 95 1.65 18.40 5.75
C PRO A 95 2.40 19.10 4.61
N PHE A 96 3.05 18.36 3.71
CA PHE A 96 3.74 18.95 2.55
C PHE A 96 2.79 19.65 1.57
N LEU A 97 1.60 19.09 1.37
CA LEU A 97 0.53 19.66 0.55
C LEU A 97 -0.35 20.66 1.33
N GLN A 98 -0.02 20.92 2.60
CA GLN A 98 -0.79 21.81 3.49
C GLN A 98 -2.27 21.41 3.64
N ILE A 99 -2.55 20.11 3.66
CA ILE A 99 -3.88 19.53 3.87
C ILE A 99 -3.94 18.71 5.18
N GLY A 100 -5.14 18.52 5.72
CA GLY A 100 -5.34 17.70 6.92
C GLY A 100 -5.24 16.20 6.63
N TYR A 101 -4.84 15.42 7.63
CA TYR A 101 -4.83 13.95 7.54
C TYR A 101 -6.21 13.33 7.30
N GLY A 102 -7.30 14.05 7.62
CA GLY A 102 -8.66 13.60 7.27
C GLY A 102 -8.91 13.54 5.76
N THR A 103 -8.17 14.30 4.95
CA THR A 103 -8.25 14.28 3.49
C THR A 103 -7.47 13.11 2.89
N MET A 104 -6.33 12.76 3.50
CA MET A 104 -5.44 11.73 2.99
C MET A 104 -4.85 10.86 4.13
N PRO A 105 -5.67 10.00 4.78
CA PRO A 105 -5.25 9.19 5.93
C PRO A 105 -4.51 7.89 5.55
N GLN A 106 -4.50 7.50 4.28
CA GLN A 106 -4.09 6.16 3.85
C GLN A 106 -2.63 5.79 4.15
N GLY A 107 -1.73 6.76 4.33
CA GLY A 107 -0.34 6.48 4.71
C GLY A 107 -0.23 5.70 6.03
N TRP A 108 -1.17 5.93 6.96
CA TRP A 108 -1.21 5.25 8.25
C TRP A 108 -1.49 3.75 8.16
N LEU A 109 -2.13 3.28 7.07
CA LEU A 109 -2.41 1.86 6.86
C LEU A 109 -1.15 1.00 6.66
N PHE A 110 -0.02 1.64 6.34
CA PHE A 110 1.26 0.95 6.13
C PHE A 110 2.08 0.78 7.42
N VAL A 111 1.82 1.60 8.45
CA VAL A 111 2.51 1.51 9.75
C VAL A 111 2.42 0.12 10.38
N PRO A 112 1.24 -0.54 10.50
CA PRO A 112 1.18 -1.88 11.05
C PRO A 112 1.92 -2.91 10.19
N VAL A 113 1.88 -2.77 8.85
CA VAL A 113 2.61 -3.67 7.95
C VAL A 113 4.13 -3.53 8.15
N THR A 114 4.63 -2.30 8.22
CA THR A 114 6.06 -2.03 8.50
C THR A 114 6.47 -2.55 9.87
N GLY A 115 5.68 -2.29 10.91
CA GLY A 115 5.99 -2.75 12.27
C GLY A 115 6.04 -4.28 12.38
N LEU A 116 5.08 -4.98 11.79
CA LEU A 116 5.05 -6.44 11.75
C LEU A 116 6.14 -7.02 10.85
N GLY A 117 6.44 -6.39 9.73
CA GLY A 117 7.56 -6.78 8.87
C GLY A 117 8.90 -6.68 9.58
N LEU A 118 9.15 -5.58 10.31
CA LEU A 118 10.35 -5.44 11.14
C LEU A 118 10.35 -6.46 12.30
N ALA A 119 9.22 -6.67 12.98
CA ALA A 119 9.12 -7.66 14.04
C ALA A 119 9.49 -9.06 13.53
N GLY A 120 8.96 -9.49 12.38
CA GLY A 120 9.28 -10.80 11.82
C GLY A 120 10.74 -10.97 11.36
N LEU A 121 11.47 -9.87 11.15
CA LEU A 121 12.90 -9.89 10.82
C LEU A 121 13.79 -10.00 12.06
N PHE A 122 13.32 -9.56 13.22
CA PHE A 122 14.16 -9.38 14.42
C PHE A 122 13.68 -10.16 15.66
N LEU A 123 12.45 -10.69 15.68
CA LEU A 123 11.85 -11.46 16.78
C LEU A 123 11.42 -12.85 16.32
#